data_AF-A0A2V5MJA7-F1
#
_entry.id   AF-A0A2V5MJA7-F1
#
_cell.length_a   1.000
_cell.length_b   1.000
_cell.length_c   1.000
_cell.angle_alpha   90.00
_cell.angle_beta   90.00
_cell.angle_gamma   90.00
#
_symmetry.space_group_name_H-M   'P 1'
#
loop_
_entity.id
_entity.type
_entity.pdbx_description
1 polymer ?
#
loop_
_entity_poly.entity_id
_entity_poly.type
_entity_poly.pdbx_seq_one_letter_code
_entity_poly.pdbx_strand_id
1 'polypeptide(L)'
;MKEFSGWMRPPLSATWVAFICALLGAASARSQAPQASPGAPVIRSIEVEYTGPETVSKERILAQMRMKVGQPFSSAMVEQDVEALYKSGAVLNVRIFAEPEGDGVKVIVRVQTRSIVREIVIDGAERIKAKRLRKEIKLRLNQPIKEEQLEEARQKIIEVYQAHGFTDVNVQFRVDPIDERRGTARVVFTVNEGAKGAVSQIRFEGNLHFSDWRLRKE
;
A
#
# COMPACT_ATOMS: atom_id res chain seq x y z
N MET A 1 -66.24 -28.32 -5.68
CA MET A 1 -66.71 -29.56 -5.03
C MET A 1 -66.70 -29.29 -3.53
N LYS A 2 -67.90 -29.16 -2.96
CA LYS A 2 -68.30 -29.09 -1.55
C LYS A 2 -67.78 -27.93 -0.67
N GLU A 3 -68.62 -26.92 -0.40
CA GLU A 3 -69.56 -26.79 0.76
C GLU A 3 -68.86 -26.06 1.93
N PHE A 4 -69.41 -25.07 2.66
CA PHE A 4 -70.75 -24.50 2.71
C PHE A 4 -70.70 -23.08 3.31
N SER A 5 -71.59 -22.24 2.79
CA SER A 5 -72.01 -20.92 3.27
C SER A 5 -72.58 -20.95 4.69
N GLY A 6 -72.32 -19.90 5.47
CA GLY A 6 -73.06 -19.59 6.70
C GLY A 6 -73.17 -18.08 6.92
N TRP A 7 -74.33 -17.55 6.59
CA TRP A 7 -74.75 -16.15 6.50
C TRP A 7 -75.15 -15.57 7.87
N MET A 8 -74.94 -14.27 8.11
CA MET A 8 -76.00 -13.33 8.54
C MET A 8 -75.48 -11.90 8.78
N ARG A 9 -76.26 -10.94 8.29
CA ARG A 9 -76.08 -9.48 8.38
C ARG A 9 -77.11 -8.89 9.40
N PRO A 10 -77.06 -7.58 9.72
CA PRO A 10 -77.17 -6.97 11.06
C PRO A 10 -78.61 -6.60 11.47
N PRO A 11 -78.80 -5.81 12.55
CA PRO A 11 -79.22 -4.43 12.28
C PRO A 11 -78.70 -3.33 13.23
N LEU A 12 -78.95 -2.11 12.75
CA LEU A 12 -78.70 -0.78 13.29
C LEU A 12 -79.53 -0.45 14.55
N SER A 13 -78.96 0.29 15.50
CA SER A 13 -79.66 1.29 16.34
C SER A 13 -78.58 2.13 17.07
N ALA A 14 -78.57 3.46 16.86
CA ALA A 14 -78.94 4.49 17.86
C ALA A 14 -78.01 4.48 19.10
N THR A 15 -77.37 5.53 19.61
CA THR A 15 -77.53 7.00 19.56
C THR A 15 -76.35 7.57 20.38
N TRP A 16 -76.07 8.86 20.22
CA TRP A 16 -75.03 9.67 20.88
C TRP A 16 -74.99 9.59 22.43
N VAL A 17 -73.80 9.62 23.05
CA VAL A 17 -73.44 10.47 24.22
C VAL A 17 -71.91 10.64 24.28
N ALA A 18 -71.43 11.88 24.32
CA ALA A 18 -70.07 12.24 24.70
C ALA A 18 -69.91 12.21 26.23
N PHE A 19 -68.80 11.69 26.77
CA PHE A 19 -68.33 12.11 28.09
C PHE A 19 -66.82 11.95 28.25
N ILE A 20 -66.21 13.07 28.61
CA ILE A 20 -64.81 13.30 28.98
C ILE A 20 -64.52 12.58 30.31
N CYS A 21 -63.38 11.87 30.41
CA CYS A 21 -62.69 11.69 31.68
C CYS A 21 -61.20 11.38 31.45
N ALA A 22 -60.38 12.39 31.69
CA ALA A 22 -58.94 12.30 31.79
C ALA A 22 -58.55 11.47 33.02
N LEU A 23 -57.64 10.51 32.85
CA LEU A 23 -56.83 9.97 33.95
C LEU A 23 -55.39 9.79 33.45
N LEU A 24 -54.57 10.72 33.91
CA LEU A 24 -53.12 10.73 33.76
C LEU A 24 -52.52 9.50 34.45
N GLY A 25 -52.11 8.51 33.67
CA GLY A 25 -51.11 7.53 34.09
C GLY A 25 -49.73 8.11 33.86
N ALA A 26 -49.11 8.67 34.91
CA ALA A 26 -47.74 9.16 34.87
C ALA A 26 -46.77 7.98 34.65
N ALA A 27 -46.45 7.69 33.39
CA ALA A 27 -45.33 6.83 33.04
C ALA A 27 -44.05 7.53 33.53
N SER A 28 -43.51 7.06 34.65
CA SER A 28 -42.22 7.50 35.16
C SER A 28 -41.16 7.11 34.15
N ALA A 29 -40.78 8.04 33.28
CA ALA A 29 -39.59 7.96 32.48
C ALA A 29 -38.39 7.93 33.44
N ARG A 30 -37.89 6.73 33.77
CA ARG A 30 -36.55 6.59 34.34
C ARG A 30 -35.58 7.10 33.28
N SER A 31 -35.15 8.34 33.43
CA SER A 31 -33.95 8.85 32.76
C SER A 31 -32.81 7.91 33.12
N GLN A 32 -32.44 7.02 32.20
CA GLN A 32 -31.15 6.35 32.27
C GLN A 32 -30.11 7.46 32.19
N ALA A 33 -29.36 7.66 33.27
CA ALA A 33 -28.23 8.57 33.26
C ALA A 33 -27.31 8.19 32.10
N PRO A 34 -26.77 9.15 31.33
CA PRO A 34 -25.83 8.85 30.27
C PRO A 34 -24.68 8.05 30.88
N GLN A 35 -24.53 6.79 30.46
CA GLN A 35 -23.38 5.98 30.84
C GLN A 35 -22.16 6.70 30.30
N ALA A 36 -21.31 7.20 31.20
CA ALA A 36 -20.02 7.77 30.83
C ALA A 36 -19.30 6.71 29.99
N SER A 37 -19.13 6.98 28.70
CA SER A 37 -18.28 6.14 27.86
C SER A 37 -16.92 6.05 28.56
N PRO A 38 -16.37 4.86 28.79
CA PRO A 38 -15.02 4.74 29.32
C PRO A 38 -14.12 5.64 28.47
N GLY A 39 -13.37 6.52 29.12
CA GLY A 39 -12.39 7.34 28.42
C GLY A 39 -11.49 6.43 27.56
N ALA A 40 -11.03 6.94 26.42
CA ALA A 40 -10.17 6.16 25.53
C ALA A 40 -9.03 5.51 26.34
N PRO A 41 -8.79 4.20 26.18
CA PRO A 41 -7.83 3.49 27.02
C PRO A 41 -6.45 4.11 26.88
N VAL A 42 -5.73 4.25 27.99
CA VAL A 42 -4.41 4.90 27.99
C VAL A 42 -3.35 3.90 27.56
N ILE A 43 -2.39 4.34 26.74
CA ILE A 43 -1.24 3.52 26.34
C ILE A 43 -0.32 3.35 27.55
N ARG A 44 -0.16 2.11 28.03
CA ARG A 44 0.69 1.77 29.18
C ARG A 44 2.09 1.39 28.75
N SER A 45 2.23 0.68 27.64
CA SER A 45 3.51 0.29 27.05
C SER A 45 3.42 0.19 25.53
N ILE A 46 4.57 0.33 24.86
CA ILE A 46 4.71 0.12 23.42
C ILE A 46 5.85 -0.87 23.18
N GLU A 47 5.53 -1.98 22.56
CA GLU A 47 6.47 -3.01 22.15
C GLU A 47 6.59 -3.03 20.62
N VAL A 48 7.83 -3.18 20.12
CA VAL A 48 8.10 -3.29 18.70
C VAL A 48 8.63 -4.70 18.45
N GLU A 49 7.94 -5.44 17.60
CA GLU A 49 8.29 -6.80 17.21
C GLU A 49 8.67 -6.81 15.73
N TYR A 50 9.80 -7.43 15.40
CA TYR A 50 10.28 -7.52 14.02
C TYR A 50 9.84 -8.83 13.37
N THR A 51 9.24 -8.70 12.19
CA THR A 51 9.01 -9.83 11.28
C THR A 51 10.09 -9.79 10.21
N GLY A 52 11.17 -10.54 10.40
CA GLY A 52 12.32 -10.57 9.49
C GLY A 52 13.47 -9.67 9.97
N PRO A 53 14.28 -9.09 9.07
CA PRO A 53 15.47 -8.38 9.48
C PRO A 53 15.17 -7.09 10.25
N GLU A 54 16.11 -6.72 11.12
CA GLU A 54 16.07 -5.48 11.89
C GLU A 54 16.91 -4.38 11.23
N THR A 55 16.55 -3.98 10.00
CA THR A 55 17.33 -2.94 9.27
C THR A 55 17.11 -1.52 9.81
N VAL A 56 16.11 -1.35 10.68
CA VAL A 56 15.72 -0.07 11.29
C VAL A 56 15.64 -0.28 12.79
N SER A 57 16.33 0.56 13.57
CA SER A 57 16.32 0.43 15.04
C SER A 57 14.96 0.75 15.65
N LYS A 58 14.68 0.17 16.83
CA LYS A 58 13.42 0.36 17.56
C LYS A 58 13.17 1.84 17.84
N GLU A 59 14.20 2.57 18.22
CA GLU A 59 14.15 4.00 18.54
C GLU A 59 13.73 4.81 17.32
N ARG A 60 14.19 4.43 16.13
CA ARG A 60 13.82 5.11 14.89
C ARG A 60 12.37 4.82 14.49
N ILE A 61 11.88 3.61 14.74
CA ILE A 61 10.46 3.29 14.56
C ILE A 61 9.62 4.14 15.51
N LEU A 62 9.94 4.15 16.80
CA LEU A 62 9.23 4.94 17.81
C LEU A 62 9.30 6.45 17.55
N ALA A 63 10.42 6.96 17.05
CA ALA A 63 10.58 8.38 16.73
C ALA A 63 9.75 8.83 15.51
N GLN A 64 9.40 7.90 14.61
CA GLN A 64 8.55 8.16 13.45
C GLN A 64 7.06 8.14 13.82
N MET A 65 6.71 7.46 14.92
CA MET A 65 5.35 7.35 15.43
C MET A 65 4.97 8.58 16.27
N ARG A 66 3.69 8.91 16.23
CA ARG A 66 3.08 9.97 17.04
C ARG A 66 2.64 9.47 18.40
N MET A 67 2.17 8.22 18.48
CA MET A 67 1.74 7.66 19.76
C MET A 67 2.87 7.58 20.77
N LYS A 68 2.55 7.87 22.02
CA LYS A 68 3.47 7.79 23.15
C LYS A 68 2.79 7.14 24.34
N VAL A 69 3.60 6.52 25.19
CA VAL A 69 3.15 6.02 26.49
C VAL A 69 2.51 7.16 27.30
N GLY A 70 1.36 6.89 27.90
CA GLY A 70 0.55 7.85 28.66
C GLY A 70 -0.50 8.61 27.83
N GLN A 71 -0.54 8.45 26.50
CA GLN A 71 -1.54 9.08 25.65
C GLN A 71 -2.79 8.20 25.49
N PRO A 72 -3.97 8.79 25.18
CA PRO A 72 -5.15 8.01 24.82
C PRO A 72 -4.92 7.24 23.52
N PHE A 73 -5.21 5.95 23.54
CA PHE A 73 -5.20 5.10 22.36
C PHE A 73 -6.44 5.37 21.50
N SER A 74 -6.25 5.56 20.19
CA SER A 74 -7.34 5.74 19.24
C SER A 74 -6.99 5.14 17.88
N SER A 75 -8.00 4.70 17.13
CA SER A 75 -7.83 4.19 15.77
C SER A 75 -7.24 5.25 14.82
N ALA A 76 -7.66 6.51 14.95
CA ALA A 76 -7.11 7.61 14.16
C ALA A 76 -5.58 7.77 14.37
N MET A 77 -5.09 7.57 15.60
CA MET A 77 -3.65 7.62 15.87
C MET A 77 -2.92 6.42 15.26
N VAL A 78 -3.52 5.24 15.30
CA VAL A 78 -3.00 4.03 14.63
C VAL A 78 -2.85 4.27 13.12
N GLU A 79 -3.88 4.80 12.46
CA GLU A 79 -3.83 5.09 11.02
C GLU A 79 -2.73 6.09 10.66
N GLN A 80 -2.60 7.17 11.45
CA GLN A 80 -1.55 8.17 11.25
C GLN A 80 -0.14 7.58 11.41
N ASP A 81 0.05 6.70 12.39
CA ASP A 81 1.35 6.07 12.65
C ASP A 81 1.71 5.04 11.60
N VAL A 82 0.73 4.24 11.16
CA VAL A 82 0.90 3.32 10.02
C VAL A 82 1.30 4.09 8.78
N GLU A 83 0.60 5.19 8.46
CA GLU A 83 0.93 6.05 7.32
C GLU A 83 2.34 6.66 7.44
N ALA A 84 2.68 7.19 8.63
CA ALA A 84 3.99 7.79 8.89
C ALA A 84 5.14 6.78 8.73
N LEU A 85 4.95 5.54 9.18
CA LEU A 85 5.92 4.47 9.04
C LEU A 85 6.10 4.03 7.59
N TYR A 86 5.03 3.93 6.79
CA TYR A 86 5.16 3.65 5.36
C TYR A 86 5.84 4.79 4.61
N LYS A 87 5.49 6.05 4.91
CA LYS A 87 6.12 7.24 4.31
C LYS A 87 7.61 7.35 4.60
N SER A 88 8.09 6.76 5.69
CA SER A 88 9.54 6.66 5.96
C SER A 88 10.29 5.93 4.84
N GLY A 89 9.61 5.04 4.12
CA GLY A 89 10.17 4.23 3.04
C GLY A 89 11.13 3.13 3.49
N ALA A 90 11.32 2.93 4.79
CA ALA A 90 12.18 1.90 5.35
C ALA A 90 11.43 0.61 5.73
N VAL A 91 10.10 0.68 5.78
CA VAL A 91 9.23 -0.40 6.21
C VAL A 91 8.48 -1.00 5.01
N LEU A 92 8.33 -2.32 5.01
CA LEU A 92 7.60 -3.09 4.00
C LEU A 92 6.17 -3.40 4.45
N ASN A 93 5.99 -3.74 5.73
CA ASN A 93 4.68 -4.00 6.32
C ASN A 93 4.63 -3.54 7.77
N VAL A 94 3.49 -2.99 8.20
CA VAL A 94 3.23 -2.62 9.59
C VAL A 94 1.86 -3.16 9.99
N ARG A 95 1.78 -3.75 11.18
CA ARG A 95 0.52 -4.03 11.88
C ARG A 95 0.64 -3.58 13.33
N ILE A 96 -0.36 -2.86 13.81
CA ILE A 96 -0.43 -2.39 15.19
C ILE A 96 -1.59 -3.09 15.87
N PHE A 97 -1.30 -3.72 17.01
CA PHE A 97 -2.27 -4.39 17.87
C PHE A 97 -2.33 -3.68 19.21
N ALA A 98 -3.48 -3.77 19.88
CA ALA A 98 -3.65 -3.32 21.25
C ALA A 98 -4.16 -4.49 22.09
N GLU A 99 -3.47 -4.80 23.16
CA GLU A 99 -3.85 -5.82 24.14
C GLU A 99 -4.17 -5.14 25.47
N PRO A 100 -5.20 -5.58 26.21
CA PRO A 100 -5.50 -5.02 27.53
C PRO A 100 -4.30 -5.13 28.48
N GLU A 101 -3.92 -4.03 29.14
CA GLU A 101 -2.85 -3.98 30.13
C GLU A 101 -3.30 -3.12 31.32
N GLY A 102 -3.74 -3.78 32.40
CA GLY A 102 -4.29 -3.11 33.57
C GLY A 102 -5.56 -2.32 33.23
N ASP A 103 -5.53 -1.01 33.45
CA ASP A 103 -6.59 -0.05 33.13
C ASP A 103 -6.38 0.65 31.76
N GLY A 104 -5.40 0.18 30.98
CA GLY A 104 -5.07 0.73 29.67
C GLY A 104 -4.76 -0.38 28.66
N VAL A 105 -3.89 -0.06 27.70
CA VAL A 105 -3.48 -0.98 26.64
C VAL A 105 -1.96 -1.03 26.46
N LYS A 106 -1.48 -2.24 26.18
CA LYS A 106 -0.17 -2.51 25.60
C LYS A 106 -0.30 -2.45 24.09
N VAL A 107 0.48 -1.59 23.44
CA VAL A 107 0.50 -1.50 21.98
C VAL A 107 1.65 -2.35 21.43
N ILE A 108 1.34 -3.27 20.52
CA ILE A 108 2.32 -4.13 19.84
C ILE A 108 2.42 -3.70 18.40
N VAL A 109 3.59 -3.20 18.01
CA VAL A 109 3.90 -2.77 16.64
C VAL A 109 4.71 -3.86 15.97
N ARG A 110 4.04 -4.69 15.16
CA ARG A 110 4.70 -5.69 14.31
C ARG A 110 5.16 -5.03 13.02
N VAL A 111 6.46 -5.03 12.79
CA VAL A 111 7.09 -4.34 11.66
C VAL A 111 7.94 -5.30 10.84
N GLN A 112 7.74 -5.30 9.53
CA GLN A 112 8.64 -5.94 8.58
C GLN A 112 9.44 -4.85 7.86
N THR A 113 10.74 -4.82 8.09
CA THR A 113 11.61 -3.80 7.46
C THR A 113 12.02 -4.21 6.05
N ARG A 114 12.39 -3.22 5.23
CA ARG A 114 12.94 -3.45 3.89
C ARG A 114 14.40 -3.85 3.99
N SER A 115 14.80 -4.80 3.16
CA SER A 115 16.21 -5.13 2.97
C SER A 115 16.98 -3.96 2.36
N ILE A 116 18.26 -3.87 2.67
CA ILE A 116 19.19 -2.86 2.17
C ILE A 116 19.95 -3.41 0.96
N VAL A 117 20.02 -2.62 -0.11
CA VAL A 117 20.82 -2.95 -1.30
C VAL A 117 22.29 -2.95 -0.94
N ARG A 118 22.95 -4.11 -0.93
CA ARG A 118 24.39 -4.20 -0.70
C ARG A 118 25.19 -4.34 -2.00
N GLU A 119 24.57 -4.92 -3.01
CA GLU A 119 25.18 -5.17 -4.30
C GLU A 119 24.14 -5.03 -5.41
N ILE A 120 24.58 -4.54 -6.58
CA ILE A 120 23.77 -4.47 -7.79
C ILE A 120 24.55 -5.12 -8.92
N VAL A 121 23.98 -6.17 -9.48
CA VAL A 121 24.54 -6.96 -10.57
C VAL A 121 23.67 -6.78 -11.81
N ILE A 122 24.29 -6.67 -12.98
CA ILE A 122 23.60 -6.63 -14.27
C ILE A 122 24.21 -7.73 -15.13
N ASP A 123 23.45 -8.81 -15.30
CA ASP A 123 23.82 -10.00 -16.06
C ASP A 123 23.24 -9.94 -17.47
N GLY A 124 23.89 -10.59 -18.43
CA GLY A 124 23.46 -10.62 -19.84
C GLY A 124 23.70 -9.32 -20.63
N ALA A 125 24.44 -8.38 -20.05
CA ALA A 125 24.82 -7.12 -20.70
C ALA A 125 26.18 -7.25 -21.43
N GLU A 126 26.14 -7.67 -22.69
CA GLU A 126 27.32 -7.93 -23.53
C GLU A 126 27.64 -6.76 -24.46
N ARG A 127 26.62 -6.15 -25.07
CA ARG A 127 26.74 -5.06 -26.05
C ARG A 127 26.91 -3.70 -25.38
N ILE A 128 26.29 -3.50 -24.22
CA ILE A 128 26.46 -2.30 -23.40
C ILE A 128 27.04 -2.72 -22.05
N LYS A 129 28.26 -2.28 -21.75
CA LYS A 129 28.95 -2.63 -20.50
C LYS A 129 28.06 -2.35 -19.29
N ALA A 130 27.91 -3.34 -18.40
CA ALA A 130 27.15 -3.22 -17.15
C ALA A 130 27.50 -1.97 -16.32
N LYS A 131 28.79 -1.58 -16.27
CA LYS A 131 29.23 -0.35 -15.58
C LYS A 131 28.59 0.94 -16.14
N ARG A 132 28.29 0.99 -17.43
CA ARG A 132 27.59 2.12 -18.06
C ARG A 132 26.12 2.13 -17.65
N LEU A 133 25.44 1.00 -17.80
CA LEU A 133 24.04 0.83 -17.36
C LEU A 133 23.86 1.18 -15.88
N ARG A 134 24.80 0.75 -15.03
CA ARG A 134 24.83 1.04 -13.59
C ARG A 134 24.86 2.54 -13.28
N LYS A 135 25.45 3.37 -14.14
CA LYS A 135 25.51 4.83 -13.96
C LYS A 135 24.20 5.52 -14.34
N GLU A 136 23.46 4.96 -15.29
CA GLU A 136 22.19 5.50 -15.78
C GLU A 136 21.03 5.25 -14.80
N ILE A 137 21.07 4.15 -14.04
CA ILE A 137 20.01 3.84 -13.06
C ILE A 137 20.17 4.65 -11.76
N LYS A 138 19.03 5.06 -11.19
CA LYS A 138 18.97 5.82 -9.93
C LYS A 138 19.19 4.96 -8.68
N LEU A 139 19.04 3.64 -8.78
CA LEU A 139 19.21 2.70 -7.66
C LEU A 139 20.63 2.82 -7.06
N ARG A 140 20.75 3.00 -5.74
CA ARG A 140 22.04 3.16 -5.03
C ARG A 140 22.25 2.06 -4.00
N LEU A 141 23.52 1.83 -3.65
CA LEU A 141 23.90 0.93 -2.56
C LEU A 141 23.57 1.57 -1.21
N ASN A 142 23.42 0.74 -0.18
CA ASN A 142 23.10 1.11 1.20
C ASN A 142 21.78 1.87 1.36
N GLN A 143 20.81 1.62 0.48
CA GLN A 143 19.46 2.17 0.57
C GLN A 143 18.42 1.05 0.71
N PRO A 144 17.27 1.30 1.38
CA PRO A 144 16.17 0.35 1.42
C PRO A 144 15.67 0.01 0.02
N ILE A 145 15.39 -1.27 -0.22
CA ILE A 145 14.84 -1.77 -1.48
C ILE A 145 13.38 -1.33 -1.60
N LYS A 146 13.11 -0.53 -2.64
CA LYS A 146 11.78 -0.11 -3.03
C LYS A 146 11.47 -0.65 -4.42
N GLU A 147 10.33 -1.32 -4.55
CA GLU A 147 9.89 -1.92 -5.80
C GLU A 147 9.83 -0.90 -6.95
N GLU A 148 9.29 0.28 -6.66
CA GLU A 148 9.24 1.41 -7.59
C GLU A 148 10.64 1.77 -8.14
N GLN A 149 11.68 1.76 -7.31
CA GLN A 149 13.04 2.05 -7.74
C GLN A 149 13.66 0.92 -8.58
N LEU A 150 13.24 -0.33 -8.36
CA LEU A 150 13.66 -1.47 -9.16
C LEU A 150 13.03 -1.41 -10.56
N GLU A 151 11.75 -1.09 -10.63
CA GLU A 151 11.04 -0.89 -11.91
C GLU A 151 11.56 0.31 -12.68
N GLU A 152 11.80 1.45 -12.01
CA GLU A 152 12.44 2.61 -12.64
C GLU A 152 13.82 2.24 -13.22
N ALA A 153 14.61 1.47 -12.48
CA ALA A 153 15.93 1.01 -12.94
C ALA A 153 15.80 0.04 -14.13
N ARG A 154 14.85 -0.91 -14.09
CA ARG A 154 14.55 -1.84 -15.18
C ARG A 154 14.19 -1.09 -16.45
N GLN A 155 13.23 -0.17 -16.35
CA GLN A 155 12.78 0.66 -17.47
C GLN A 155 13.94 1.51 -18.01
N LYS A 156 14.78 2.06 -17.13
CA LYS A 156 15.92 2.86 -17.57
C LYS A 156 16.95 2.04 -18.33
N ILE A 157 17.20 0.79 -17.93
CA ILE A 157 18.07 -0.12 -18.69
C ILE A 157 17.47 -0.37 -20.08
N ILE A 158 16.17 -0.65 -20.18
CA ILE A 158 15.46 -0.85 -21.45
C ILE A 158 15.62 0.37 -22.36
N GLU A 159 15.38 1.59 -21.84
CA GLU A 159 15.53 2.83 -22.60
C GLU A 159 16.94 3.01 -23.17
N VAL A 160 17.98 2.68 -22.39
CA VAL A 160 19.37 2.79 -22.84
C VAL A 160 19.64 1.83 -23.99
N TYR A 161 19.12 0.60 -23.93
CA TYR A 161 19.24 -0.37 -25.03
C TYR A 161 18.47 0.08 -26.28
N GLN A 162 17.25 0.57 -26.12
CA GLN A 162 16.44 1.08 -27.23
C GLN A 162 17.10 2.28 -27.93
N ALA A 163 17.69 3.21 -27.16
CA ALA A 163 18.47 4.32 -27.72
C ALA A 163 19.70 3.85 -28.51
N HIS A 164 20.19 2.65 -28.24
CA HIS A 164 21.29 2.00 -28.98
C HIS A 164 20.81 1.08 -30.13
N GLY A 165 19.51 1.06 -30.42
CA GLY A 165 18.90 0.33 -31.52
C GLY A 165 18.48 -1.10 -31.18
N PHE A 166 18.43 -1.48 -29.91
CA PHE A 166 17.91 -2.79 -29.48
C PHE A 166 16.43 -2.65 -29.14
N THR A 167 15.55 -3.02 -30.06
CA THR A 167 14.09 -2.87 -29.89
C THR A 167 13.47 -4.00 -29.09
N ASP A 168 14.05 -5.20 -29.17
CA ASP A 168 13.50 -6.44 -28.60
C ASP A 168 14.14 -6.78 -27.25
N VAL A 169 14.71 -5.78 -26.57
CA VAL A 169 15.34 -5.95 -25.26
C VAL A 169 14.31 -6.29 -24.20
N ASN A 170 14.61 -7.29 -23.37
CA ASN A 170 13.83 -7.63 -22.19
C ASN A 170 14.74 -7.62 -20.96
N VAL A 171 14.27 -7.02 -19.86
CA VAL A 171 15.01 -6.93 -18.61
C VAL A 171 14.14 -7.45 -17.49
N GLN A 172 14.63 -8.41 -16.72
CA GLN A 172 13.99 -8.88 -15.50
C GLN A 172 14.86 -8.50 -14.31
N PHE A 173 14.27 -8.41 -13.12
CA PHE A 173 15.05 -8.25 -11.89
C PHE A 173 14.59 -9.21 -10.80
N ARG A 174 15.50 -9.49 -9.88
CA ARG A 174 15.24 -10.24 -8.65
C ARG A 174 16.08 -9.70 -7.50
N VAL A 175 15.64 -10.00 -6.29
CA VAL A 175 16.31 -9.62 -5.05
C VAL A 175 16.73 -10.89 -4.34
N ASP A 176 18.03 -11.12 -4.27
CA ASP A 176 18.62 -12.28 -3.62
C ASP A 176 19.16 -11.86 -2.23
N PRO A 177 18.72 -12.46 -1.11
CA PRO A 177 19.27 -12.17 0.21
C PRO A 177 20.77 -12.50 0.27
N ILE A 178 21.58 -11.60 0.85
CA ILE A 178 22.99 -11.86 1.17
C ILE A 178 23.13 -12.24 2.64
N ASP A 179 22.47 -11.49 3.51
CA ASP A 179 22.43 -11.74 4.95
C ASP A 179 21.01 -11.45 5.44
N GLU A 180 20.26 -12.50 5.70
CA GLU A 180 18.87 -12.43 6.14
C GLU A 180 18.74 -11.81 7.54
N ARG A 181 19.74 -12.00 8.42
CA ARG A 181 19.71 -11.44 9.77
C ARG A 181 19.94 -9.94 9.74
N ARG A 182 20.91 -9.49 8.93
CA ARG A 182 21.23 -8.06 8.75
C ARG A 182 20.31 -7.36 7.75
N GLY A 183 19.45 -8.12 7.06
CA GLY A 183 18.54 -7.61 6.03
C GLY A 183 19.28 -6.98 4.87
N THR A 184 20.37 -7.58 4.40
CA THR A 184 21.08 -7.10 3.22
C THR A 184 20.82 -8.02 2.03
N ALA A 185 20.68 -7.42 0.85
CA ALA A 185 20.35 -8.16 -0.36
C ALA A 185 21.13 -7.64 -1.58
N ARG A 186 21.29 -8.53 -2.56
CA ARG A 186 21.78 -8.26 -3.90
C ARG A 186 20.58 -8.05 -4.81
N VAL A 187 20.63 -7.00 -5.61
CA VAL A 187 19.68 -6.79 -6.71
C VAL A 187 20.34 -7.26 -7.99
N VAL A 188 19.71 -8.19 -8.71
CA VAL A 188 20.21 -8.71 -9.97
C VAL A 188 19.26 -8.30 -11.08
N PHE A 189 19.76 -7.61 -12.10
CA PHE A 189 19.07 -7.35 -13.34
C PHE A 189 19.57 -8.33 -14.41
N THR A 190 18.68 -9.14 -14.96
CA THR A 190 18.99 -10.05 -16.06
C THR A 190 18.51 -9.42 -17.36
N VAL A 191 19.45 -9.08 -18.23
CA VAL A 191 19.19 -8.49 -19.54
C VAL A 191 19.22 -9.57 -20.61
N ASN A 192 18.16 -9.64 -21.41
CA ASN A 192 18.19 -10.27 -22.71
C ASN A 192 18.17 -9.15 -23.76
N GLU A 193 19.30 -8.94 -24.42
CA GLU A 193 19.50 -7.77 -25.30
C GLU A 193 18.67 -7.85 -26.59
N GLY A 194 18.28 -9.07 -26.99
CA GLY A 194 17.60 -9.30 -28.25
C GLY A 194 18.47 -8.99 -29.48
N ALA A 195 17.82 -8.88 -30.63
CA ALA A 195 18.49 -8.47 -31.86
C ALA A 195 18.61 -6.94 -31.92
N LYS A 196 19.72 -6.46 -32.48
CA LYS A 196 19.82 -5.05 -32.85
C LYS A 196 18.94 -4.82 -34.07
N GLY A 197 17.96 -3.92 -33.94
CA GLY A 197 17.13 -3.48 -35.04
C GLY A 197 17.98 -2.89 -36.16
N ALA A 198 17.69 -3.28 -37.39
CA ALA A 198 18.28 -2.72 -38.59
C ALA A 198 17.19 -2.04 -39.41
N VAL A 199 17.45 -0.82 -39.88
CA VAL A 199 16.56 -0.14 -40.82
C VAL A 199 16.67 -0.84 -42.16
N SER A 200 15.64 -1.61 -42.54
CA SER A 200 15.62 -2.35 -43.80
C SER A 200 15.31 -1.46 -45.00
N GLN A 201 14.39 -0.51 -44.85
CA GLN A 201 13.98 0.40 -45.92
C GLN A 201 13.57 1.76 -45.37
N ILE A 202 14.04 2.82 -46.03
CA ILE A 202 13.59 4.21 -45.82
C ILE A 202 12.82 4.59 -47.09
N ARG A 203 11.54 4.95 -46.94
CA ARG A 203 10.67 5.44 -48.00
C ARG A 203 10.33 6.91 -47.72
N PHE A 204 10.52 7.77 -48.69
CA PHE A 204 10.11 9.17 -48.60
C PHE A 204 8.79 9.33 -49.36
N GLU A 205 7.86 10.10 -48.80
CA GLU A 205 6.56 10.38 -49.41
C GLU A 205 6.39 11.90 -49.50
N GLY A 206 5.83 12.39 -50.62
CA GLY A 206 5.52 13.82 -50.82
C GLY A 206 6.71 14.71 -51.20
N ASN A 207 7.86 14.14 -51.53
CA ASN A 207 9.03 14.88 -52.01
C ASN A 207 8.88 15.27 -53.49
N LEU A 208 8.66 16.56 -53.77
CA LEU A 208 8.49 17.08 -55.14
C LEU A 208 9.77 17.69 -55.73
N HIS A 209 10.68 18.16 -54.87
CA HIS A 209 11.87 18.91 -55.29
C HIS A 209 13.19 18.16 -55.06
N PHE A 210 13.18 17.09 -54.27
CA PHE A 210 14.37 16.31 -53.93
C PHE A 210 14.07 14.83 -54.08
N SER A 211 14.99 14.06 -54.65
CA SER A 211 14.84 12.61 -54.75
C SER A 211 15.13 11.92 -53.41
N ASP A 212 14.53 10.74 -53.21
CA ASP A 212 14.75 9.86 -52.05
C ASP A 212 16.24 9.61 -51.79
N TRP A 213 17.03 9.44 -52.86
CA TRP A 213 18.48 9.24 -52.75
C TRP A 213 19.19 10.45 -52.11
N ARG A 214 18.79 11.67 -52.48
CA ARG A 214 19.37 12.89 -51.93
C ARG A 214 18.96 13.08 -50.48
N LEU A 215 17.68 12.85 -50.16
CA LEU A 215 17.16 12.95 -48.78
C LEU A 215 17.73 11.88 -47.84
N ARG A 216 18.10 10.71 -48.36
CA ARG A 216 18.76 9.66 -47.57
C ARG A 216 20.21 9.99 -47.19
N LYS A 217 20.86 10.89 -47.92
CA LYS A 217 22.29 11.21 -47.76
C LYS A 217 22.55 12.36 -46.77
N GLU A 218 21.58 13.26 -46.62
CA GLU A 218 21.58 14.34 -45.63
C GLU A 218 21.19 13.81 -44.24
#